data_AF-A0A4Q3KWV9-F1
#
_entry.id   AF-A0A4Q3KWV9-F1
#
_cell.length_a   1.000
_cell.length_b   1.000
_cell.length_c   1.000
_cell.angle_alpha   90.00
_cell.angle_beta   90.00
_cell.angle_gamma   90.00
#
_symmetry.space_group_name_H-M   'P 1'
#
loop_
_entity.id
_entity.type
_entity.pdbx_description
1 polymer ?
#
loop_
_entity_poly.entity_id
_entity_poly.type
_entity_poly.pdbx_seq_one_letter_code
_entity_poly.pdbx_strand_id
1 'polypeptide(L)'
;VHGLDDAMGVRPTKLPWLILVSGITGLCCALLMQWWMNSYDYPFHISGKPLFSLPANIPVCFELTVLFSAFAAIFGSLGMNKLPELFNPLFLNPRFRRASADRFFIYVESRDKLFDEKALSKLFAAGHALAVEGIYHDERSLSARLPKGTVGTIAVLTVLTLVPLAMIAKARETTSELPRIHLIPDDMDSQYKFKAQAANWFF
;
A
#
# COMPACT_ATOMS: atom_id res chain seq x y z
N VAL A 1 -5.28 -14.28 -25.62
CA VAL A 1 -4.43 -14.63 -26.77
C VAL A 1 -3.26 -15.43 -26.23
N HIS A 2 -3.19 -16.73 -26.50
CA HIS A 2 -2.07 -17.55 -26.03
C HIS A 2 -0.81 -17.25 -26.87
N GLY A 3 0.36 -17.22 -26.24
CA GLY A 3 1.64 -16.98 -26.93
C GLY A 3 1.91 -15.51 -27.31
N LEU A 4 1.10 -14.56 -26.82
CA LEU A 4 1.32 -13.14 -27.09
C LEU A 4 2.65 -12.64 -26.49
N ASP A 5 3.01 -13.13 -25.30
CA ASP A 5 4.24 -12.70 -24.61
C ASP A 5 5.50 -13.07 -25.42
N ASP A 6 5.52 -14.26 -26.02
CA ASP A 6 6.58 -14.71 -26.92
C ASP A 6 6.60 -13.89 -28.21
N ALA A 7 5.42 -13.59 -28.77
CA ALA A 7 5.29 -12.79 -29.99
C ALA A 7 5.70 -11.32 -29.81
N MET A 8 5.43 -10.74 -28.64
CA MET A 8 5.80 -9.35 -28.31
C MET A 8 7.28 -9.21 -27.90
N GLY A 9 7.96 -10.31 -27.58
CA GLY A 9 9.37 -10.29 -27.17
C GLY A 9 9.61 -9.49 -25.88
N VAL A 10 8.65 -9.51 -24.96
CA VAL A 10 8.75 -8.74 -23.71
C VAL A 10 9.82 -9.34 -22.81
N ARG A 11 10.74 -8.50 -22.33
CA ARG A 11 11.78 -8.92 -21.39
C ARG A 11 11.18 -9.19 -20.00
N PRO A 12 11.73 -10.15 -19.23
CA PRO A 12 11.29 -10.38 -17.87
C PRO A 12 11.47 -9.12 -17.01
N THR A 13 10.49 -8.85 -16.15
CA THR A 13 10.51 -7.69 -15.25
C THR A 13 11.56 -7.84 -14.15
N LYS A 14 12.13 -6.71 -13.71
CA LYS A 14 13.06 -6.65 -12.56
C LYS A 14 12.34 -6.62 -11.20
N LEU A 15 11.01 -6.55 -11.20
CA LEU A 15 10.19 -6.44 -9.99
C LEU A 15 10.45 -7.57 -8.95
N PRO A 16 10.62 -8.85 -9.34
CA PRO A 16 10.90 -9.92 -8.37
C PRO A 16 12.18 -9.70 -7.56
N TRP A 17 13.22 -9.11 -8.17
CA TRP A 17 14.46 -8.79 -7.47
C TRP A 17 14.27 -7.68 -6.44
N LEU A 18 13.47 -6.66 -6.76
CA LEU A 18 13.11 -5.60 -5.82
C LEU A 18 12.37 -6.19 -4.60
N ILE A 19 11.40 -7.07 -4.84
CA ILE A 19 10.63 -7.74 -3.79
C ILE A 19 11.55 -8.59 -2.92
N LEU A 20 12.46 -9.36 -3.52
CA LEU A 20 13.41 -10.19 -2.77
C LEU A 20 14.29 -9.36 -1.82
N VAL A 21 14.88 -8.27 -2.33
CA VAL A 21 15.73 -7.38 -1.51
C VAL A 21 14.94 -6.75 -0.37
N SER A 22 13.70 -6.33 -0.64
CA SER A 22 12.83 -5.76 0.40
C SER A 22 12.44 -6.80 1.47
N GLY A 23 12.17 -8.05 1.07
CA GLY A 23 11.86 -9.13 1.99
C GLY A 23 13.05 -9.48 2.89
N ILE A 24 14.25 -9.57 2.32
CA ILE A 24 15.50 -9.76 3.10
C ILE A 24 15.67 -8.60 4.10
N THR A 25 15.40 -7.37 3.67
CA THR A 25 15.49 -6.20 4.53
C THR A 25 14.46 -6.27 5.68
N GLY A 26 13.23 -6.72 5.40
CA GLY A 26 12.20 -6.97 6.41
C GLY A 26 12.61 -8.03 7.42
N LEU A 27 13.20 -9.14 6.95
CA LEU A 27 13.73 -10.21 7.81
C LEU A 27 14.86 -9.70 8.72
N CYS A 28 15.84 -9.01 8.15
CA CYS A 28 16.95 -8.42 8.91
C CYS A 28 16.46 -7.39 9.93
N CYS A 29 15.50 -6.54 9.54
CA CYS A 29 14.88 -5.57 10.44
C CYS A 29 14.19 -6.26 11.62
N ALA A 30 13.40 -7.31 11.37
CA ALA A 30 12.70 -8.04 12.42
C ALA A 30 13.65 -8.72 13.40
N LEU A 31 14.71 -9.38 12.89
CA LEU A 31 15.70 -10.04 13.73
C LEU A 31 16.49 -9.03 14.56
N LEU A 32 16.95 -7.94 13.95
CA LEU A 32 17.72 -6.91 14.62
C LEU A 32 16.89 -6.19 15.69
N MET A 33 15.64 -5.86 15.37
CA MET A 33 14.70 -5.24 16.31
C MET A 33 14.46 -6.15 17.53
N GLN A 34 14.13 -7.42 17.30
CA GLN A 34 13.83 -8.35 18.38
C GLN A 34 15.07 -8.70 19.22
N TRP A 35 16.24 -8.81 18.59
CA TRP A 35 17.49 -9.02 19.32
C TRP A 35 17.83 -7.79 20.18
N TRP A 36 17.74 -6.60 19.61
CA TRP A 36 18.05 -5.36 20.31
C TRP A 36 17.10 -5.14 21.50
N MET A 37 15.79 -5.27 21.30
CA MET A 37 14.80 -5.04 22.36
C MET A 37 14.89 -6.09 23.47
N ASN A 38 14.95 -7.39 23.12
CA ASN A 38 14.88 -8.47 24.13
C ASN A 38 16.23 -8.76 24.81
N SER A 39 17.36 -8.47 24.17
CA SER A 39 18.68 -8.85 24.70
C SER A 39 19.54 -7.68 25.16
N TYR A 40 19.36 -6.48 24.59
CA TYR A 40 20.26 -5.35 24.83
C TYR A 40 19.57 -4.21 25.58
N ASP A 41 18.45 -3.71 25.07
CA ASP A 41 17.78 -2.53 25.62
C ASP A 41 17.06 -2.84 26.94
N TYR A 42 16.16 -3.85 26.93
CA TYR A 42 15.40 -4.23 28.11
C TYR A 42 15.31 -5.76 28.25
N PRO A 43 16.37 -6.40 28.78
CA PRO A 43 16.37 -7.85 28.96
C PRO A 43 15.35 -8.27 30.02
N PHE A 44 14.26 -8.88 29.56
CA PHE A 44 13.15 -9.30 30.40
C PHE A 44 13.07 -10.83 30.50
N HIS A 45 13.38 -11.37 31.68
CA HIS A 45 13.37 -12.81 31.92
C HIS A 45 11.95 -13.33 32.16
N ILE A 46 11.36 -13.96 31.14
CA ILE A 46 10.04 -14.59 31.22
C ILE A 46 10.19 -16.12 31.29
N SER A 47 9.68 -16.73 32.36
CA SER A 47 9.49 -18.19 32.45
C SER A 47 10.76 -19.02 32.23
N GLY A 48 11.94 -18.47 32.56
CA GLY A 48 13.24 -19.16 32.44
C GLY A 48 13.72 -19.41 31.00
N LYS A 49 13.08 -18.80 29.99
CA LYS A 49 13.49 -18.92 28.59
C LYS A 49 14.73 -18.07 28.29
N PRO A 50 15.56 -18.45 27.28
CA PRO A 50 16.66 -17.59 26.84
C PRO A 50 16.12 -16.24 26.37
N LEU A 51 16.86 -15.16 26.66
CA LEU A 51 16.49 -13.78 26.30
C LEU A 51 16.23 -13.60 24.80
N PHE A 52 16.93 -14.37 23.96
CA PHE A 52 16.68 -14.44 22.54
C PHE A 52 16.33 -15.88 22.13
N SER A 53 15.11 -16.10 21.67
CA SER A 53 14.61 -17.40 21.22
C SER A 53 14.13 -17.32 19.78
N LEU A 54 14.88 -17.92 18.85
CA LEU A 54 14.51 -17.95 17.44
C LEU A 54 13.09 -18.53 17.22
N PRO A 55 12.69 -19.67 17.81
CA PRO A 55 11.35 -20.23 17.60
C PRO A 55 10.21 -19.28 17.97
N ALA A 56 10.38 -18.49 19.04
CA ALA A 56 9.37 -17.52 19.47
C ALA A 56 9.30 -16.29 18.55
N ASN A 57 10.40 -15.97 17.87
CA ASN A 57 10.58 -14.78 17.05
C ASN A 57 10.22 -14.98 15.57
N ILE A 58 10.12 -16.24 15.12
CA ILE A 58 9.79 -16.60 13.72
C ILE A 58 8.47 -15.95 13.24
N PRO A 59 7.35 -15.98 13.99
CA PRO A 59 6.10 -15.37 13.52
C PRO A 59 6.27 -13.88 13.19
N VAL A 60 6.95 -13.12 14.05
CA VAL A 60 7.20 -11.69 13.82
C VAL A 60 8.12 -11.47 12.62
N CYS A 61 9.16 -12.30 12.47
CA CYS A 61 10.06 -12.25 11.32
C CYS A 61 9.33 -12.51 10.00
N PHE A 62 8.43 -13.49 9.99
CA PHE A 62 7.60 -13.82 8.84
C PHE A 62 6.69 -12.64 8.46
N GLU A 63 5.96 -12.06 9.42
CA GLU A 63 5.05 -10.95 9.16
C GLU A 63 5.79 -9.72 8.59
N LEU A 64 6.95 -9.34 9.16
CA LEU A 64 7.74 -8.23 8.64
C LEU A 64 8.30 -8.51 7.24
N THR A 65 8.73 -9.74 6.98
CA THR A 65 9.22 -10.14 5.65
C THR A 65 8.11 -10.00 4.60
N VAL A 66 6.91 -10.49 4.91
CA VAL A 66 5.73 -10.39 4.03
C VAL A 66 5.30 -8.93 3.85
N LEU A 67 5.27 -8.14 4.93
CA LEU A 67 4.88 -6.73 4.90
C LEU A 67 5.79 -5.90 3.97
N PHE A 68 7.11 -6.03 4.12
CA PHE A 68 8.07 -5.31 3.26
C PHE A 68 7.99 -5.77 1.80
N SER A 69 7.84 -7.09 1.59
CA SER A 69 7.68 -7.66 0.25
C SER A 69 6.41 -7.14 -0.43
N ALA A 70 5.30 -7.05 0.31
CA ALA A 70 4.03 -6.55 -0.20
C ALA A 70 4.10 -5.07 -0.58
N PHE A 71 4.74 -4.23 0.25
CA PHE A 71 4.96 -2.82 -0.10
C PHE A 71 5.82 -2.67 -1.35
N ALA A 72 6.94 -3.40 -1.45
CA ALA A 72 7.77 -3.36 -2.64
C ALA A 72 7.04 -3.87 -3.88
N ALA A 73 6.17 -4.89 -3.76
CA ALA A 73 5.37 -5.38 -4.86
C ALA A 73 4.39 -4.33 -5.37
N ILE A 74 3.62 -3.69 -4.48
CA ILE A 74 2.62 -2.69 -4.84
C ILE A 74 3.30 -1.43 -5.38
N PHE A 75 4.20 -0.81 -4.60
CA PHE A 75 4.84 0.44 -5.01
C PHE A 75 5.82 0.24 -6.17
N GLY A 76 6.52 -0.90 -6.22
CA GLY A 76 7.36 -1.26 -7.35
C GLY A 76 6.56 -1.46 -8.64
N SER A 77 5.43 -2.17 -8.57
CA SER A 77 4.54 -2.35 -9.71
C SER A 77 3.99 -1.01 -10.22
N LEU A 78 3.49 -0.17 -9.30
CA LEU A 78 2.99 1.16 -9.66
C LEU A 78 4.09 2.01 -10.31
N GLY A 79 5.27 2.10 -9.69
CA GLY A 79 6.38 2.90 -10.20
C GLY A 79 6.91 2.42 -11.56
N MET A 80 7.07 1.10 -11.76
CA MET A 80 7.56 0.54 -13.02
C MET A 80 6.54 0.69 -14.16
N ASN A 81 5.25 0.65 -13.85
CA ASN A 81 4.17 0.90 -14.81
C ASN A 81 3.86 2.40 -14.98
N LYS A 82 4.62 3.30 -14.34
CA LYS A 82 4.41 4.76 -14.34
C LYS A 82 3.02 5.19 -13.84
N LEU A 83 2.46 4.43 -12.91
CA LEU A 83 1.22 4.74 -12.23
C LEU A 83 1.50 5.54 -10.94
N PRO A 84 0.62 6.48 -10.56
CA PRO A 84 -0.64 6.84 -11.21
C PRO A 84 -0.45 7.77 -12.43
N GLU A 85 -0.82 7.30 -13.62
CA GLU A 85 -0.94 8.13 -14.82
C GLU A 85 -2.39 8.62 -14.89
N LEU A 86 -2.63 9.86 -14.43
CA LEU A 86 -3.99 10.41 -14.30
C LEU A 86 -4.65 10.70 -15.65
N PHE A 87 -3.86 10.90 -16.70
CA PHE A 87 -4.36 11.16 -18.04
C PHE A 87 -3.47 10.47 -19.08
N ASN A 88 -4.11 9.70 -19.96
CA ASN A 88 -3.50 9.12 -21.14
C ASN A 88 -4.37 9.47 -22.37
N PRO A 89 -3.82 9.99 -23.48
CA PRO A 89 -4.61 10.39 -24.65
C PRO A 89 -5.47 9.28 -25.26
N LEU A 90 -5.09 8.02 -25.05
CA LEU A 90 -5.88 6.87 -25.50
C LEU A 90 -7.31 6.90 -24.93
N PHE A 91 -7.51 7.46 -23.75
CA PHE A 91 -8.82 7.55 -23.10
C PHE A 91 -9.79 8.52 -23.79
N LEU A 92 -9.31 9.45 -24.62
CA LEU A 92 -10.17 10.35 -25.38
C LEU A 92 -10.88 9.64 -26.53
N ASN A 93 -10.34 8.53 -27.01
CA ASN A 93 -10.90 7.78 -28.12
C ASN A 93 -12.15 6.99 -27.68
N PRO A 94 -13.35 7.24 -28.26
CA PRO A 94 -14.57 6.50 -27.91
C PRO A 94 -14.45 4.98 -28.08
N ARG A 95 -13.66 4.52 -29.06
CA ARG A 95 -13.46 3.09 -29.32
C ARG A 95 -12.62 2.43 -28.22
N PHE A 96 -11.66 3.16 -27.65
CA PHE A 96 -10.78 2.64 -26.59
C PHE A 96 -11.52 2.31 -25.29
N ARG A 97 -12.74 2.84 -25.08
CA ARG A 97 -13.61 2.44 -23.96
C ARG A 97 -13.90 0.95 -23.90
N ARG A 98 -13.77 0.23 -25.02
CA ARG A 98 -13.97 -1.22 -25.12
C ARG A 98 -12.71 -2.05 -24.87
N ALA A 99 -11.56 -1.41 -24.63
CA ALA A 99 -10.28 -2.09 -24.42
C ALA A 99 -10.28 -3.03 -23.20
N SER A 100 -11.04 -2.69 -22.16
CA SER A 100 -11.21 -3.52 -20.96
C SER A 100 -12.43 -4.45 -21.01
N ALA A 101 -13.19 -4.43 -22.10
CA ALA A 101 -14.46 -5.17 -22.21
C ALA A 101 -14.33 -6.33 -23.19
N ASP A 102 -14.18 -6.03 -24.48
CA ASP A 102 -14.36 -7.04 -25.54
C ASP A 102 -13.48 -6.84 -26.78
N ARG A 103 -12.59 -5.86 -26.79
CA ARG A 103 -11.72 -5.57 -27.95
C ARG A 103 -10.24 -5.47 -27.56
N PHE A 104 -9.39 -5.96 -28.47
CA PHE A 104 -7.95 -5.81 -28.39
C PHE A 104 -7.49 -4.60 -29.21
N PHE A 105 -6.47 -3.92 -28.71
CA PHE A 105 -5.88 -2.74 -29.32
C PHE A 105 -4.38 -2.93 -29.44
N ILE A 106 -3.82 -2.48 -30.56
CA ILE A 106 -2.37 -2.38 -30.76
C ILE A 106 -2.04 -0.91 -30.82
N TYR A 107 -1.12 -0.48 -29.97
CA TYR A 107 -0.64 0.90 -29.90
C TYR A 107 0.83 0.93 -30.31
N VAL A 108 1.16 1.82 -31.25
CA VAL A 108 2.53 2.07 -31.68
C VAL A 108 2.83 3.54 -31.41
N GLU A 109 3.86 3.79 -30.62
CA GLU A 109 4.26 5.14 -30.25
C GLU A 109 5.10 5.78 -31.36
N SER A 110 4.84 7.06 -31.66
CA SER A 110 5.58 7.82 -32.68
C SER A 110 7.04 8.12 -32.30
N ARG A 111 7.46 7.76 -31.08
CA ARG A 111 8.84 7.91 -30.60
C ARG A 111 9.80 6.87 -31.18
N ASP A 112 9.27 5.81 -31.78
CA ASP A 112 10.11 4.81 -32.45
C ASP A 112 10.75 5.40 -33.70
N LYS A 113 12.04 5.08 -33.94
CA LYS A 113 12.79 5.53 -35.11
C LYS A 113 12.25 4.94 -36.41
N LEU A 114 11.61 3.77 -36.34
CA LEU A 114 11.04 3.07 -37.49
C LEU A 114 9.57 3.46 -37.74
N PHE A 115 9.04 4.45 -37.01
CA PHE A 115 7.65 4.86 -37.14
C PHE A 115 7.40 5.57 -38.48
N ASP A 116 6.54 4.96 -39.31
CA ASP A 116 5.96 5.59 -40.51
C ASP A 116 4.45 5.29 -40.56
N GLU A 117 3.64 6.34 -40.46
CA GLU A 117 2.18 6.27 -40.45
C GLU A 117 1.61 5.54 -41.68
N LYS A 118 2.19 5.78 -42.87
CA LYS A 118 1.70 5.18 -44.12
C LYS A 118 2.01 3.68 -44.17
N ALA A 119 3.20 3.30 -43.74
CA ALA A 119 3.59 1.89 -43.64
C ALA A 119 2.74 1.15 -42.60
N LEU A 120 2.48 1.79 -41.44
CA LEU A 120 1.66 1.24 -40.38
C LEU A 120 0.21 1.02 -40.82
N SER A 121 -0.38 1.99 -41.51
CA SER A 121 -1.74 1.88 -42.04
C SER A 121 -1.87 0.70 -43.02
N LYS A 122 -0.88 0.49 -43.89
CA LYS A 122 -0.83 -0.68 -44.79
C LYS A 122 -0.69 -1.98 -44.02
N LEU A 123 0.17 -2.03 -43.02
CA LEU A 123 0.39 -3.20 -42.17
C LEU A 123 -0.91 -3.59 -41.44
N PHE A 124 -1.61 -2.63 -40.85
CA PHE A 124 -2.88 -2.88 -40.16
C PHE A 124 -4.03 -3.23 -41.10
N ALA A 125 -4.05 -2.66 -42.32
CA ALA A 125 -4.99 -3.08 -43.35
C ALA A 125 -4.76 -4.54 -43.75
N ALA A 126 -3.49 -4.95 -43.92
CA ALA A 126 -3.13 -6.35 -44.19
C ALA A 126 -3.46 -7.28 -43.02
N GLY A 127 -3.36 -6.79 -41.78
CA GLY A 127 -3.74 -7.51 -40.56
C GLY A 127 -5.23 -7.52 -40.23
N HIS A 128 -6.10 -7.07 -41.16
CA HIS A 128 -7.55 -7.00 -40.97
C HIS A 128 -8.00 -6.20 -39.73
N ALA A 129 -7.31 -5.10 -39.43
CA ALA A 129 -7.71 -4.22 -38.34
C ALA A 129 -9.11 -3.63 -38.58
N LEU A 130 -9.98 -3.72 -37.57
CA LEU A 130 -11.35 -3.19 -37.61
C LEU A 130 -11.39 -1.66 -37.78
N ALA A 131 -10.36 -0.98 -37.26
CA ALA A 131 -10.23 0.46 -37.25
C ALA A 131 -8.76 0.84 -37.05
N VAL A 132 -8.30 1.86 -37.78
CA VAL A 132 -6.98 2.47 -37.58
C VAL A 132 -7.20 3.97 -37.38
N GLU A 133 -6.70 4.51 -36.27
CA GLU A 133 -6.86 5.92 -35.92
C GLU A 133 -5.53 6.48 -35.43
N GLY A 134 -5.15 7.65 -35.93
CA GLY A 134 -4.03 8.43 -35.42
C GLY A 134 -4.45 9.16 -34.15
N ILE A 135 -3.76 8.88 -33.04
CA ILE A 135 -4.01 9.56 -31.77
C ILE A 135 -2.89 10.57 -31.56
N TYR A 136 -3.24 11.85 -31.62
CA TYR A 136 -2.30 12.94 -31.43
C TYR A 136 -2.31 13.39 -29.97
N HIS A 137 -1.12 13.63 -29.42
CA HIS A 137 -0.99 14.26 -28.12
C HIS A 137 -1.35 15.74 -28.24
N ASP A 138 -2.45 16.15 -27.63
CA ASP A 138 -2.80 17.57 -27.51
C ASP A 138 -1.89 18.21 -26.44
N GLU A 139 -1.22 19.32 -26.76
CA GLU A 139 -0.30 20.01 -25.83
C GLU A 139 -1.00 20.44 -24.53
N ARG A 140 -2.31 20.71 -24.61
CA ARG A 140 -3.16 20.99 -23.43
C ARG A 140 -3.19 19.85 -22.42
N SER A 141 -3.05 18.61 -22.90
CA SER A 141 -3.16 17.40 -22.09
C SER A 141 -1.85 17.01 -21.40
N LEU A 142 -0.70 17.36 -21.99
CA LEU A 142 0.63 17.31 -21.37
C LEU A 142 0.74 18.25 -20.15
N SER A 143 -0.11 19.28 -20.10
CA SER A 143 -0.17 20.29 -19.05
C SER A 143 -1.18 19.97 -17.93
N ALA A 144 -1.73 18.75 -17.85
CA ALA A 144 -2.59 18.33 -16.74
C ALA A 144 -1.77 18.15 -15.44
N ARG A 145 -1.15 19.23 -14.97
CA ARG A 145 -0.60 19.34 -13.62
C ARG A 145 -1.77 19.22 -12.66
N LEU A 146 -1.57 18.44 -11.58
CA LEU A 146 -2.50 18.46 -10.45
C LEU A 146 -2.81 19.92 -10.08
N PRO A 147 -4.08 20.29 -9.82
CA PRO A 147 -4.41 21.65 -9.45
C PRO A 147 -3.51 22.10 -8.30
N LYS A 148 -3.03 23.34 -8.37
CA LYS A 148 -2.15 23.91 -7.34
C LYS A 148 -2.87 23.77 -6.00
N GLY A 149 -2.29 23.02 -5.07
CA GLY A 149 -2.87 22.77 -3.75
C GLY A 149 -3.24 21.32 -3.47
N THR A 150 -3.53 20.47 -4.48
CA THR A 150 -4.00 19.08 -4.24
C THR A 150 -3.01 18.26 -3.41
N VAL A 151 -1.72 18.37 -3.70
CA VAL A 151 -0.65 17.70 -2.95
C VAL A 151 -0.60 18.21 -1.51
N GLY A 152 -0.80 19.51 -1.31
CA GLY A 152 -0.91 20.11 0.02
C GLY A 152 -2.12 19.62 0.79
N THR A 153 -3.29 19.50 0.15
CA THR A 153 -4.50 18.97 0.76
C THR A 153 -4.35 17.51 1.17
N ILE A 154 -3.76 16.68 0.30
CA ILE A 154 -3.46 15.27 0.61
C ILE A 154 -2.47 15.19 1.79
N ALA A 155 -1.43 16.01 1.80
CA ALA A 155 -0.47 16.06 2.90
C ALA A 155 -1.14 16.48 4.23
N VAL A 156 -1.98 17.52 4.20
CA VAL A 156 -2.72 17.98 5.38
C VAL A 156 -3.68 16.89 5.88
N LEU A 157 -4.43 16.23 5.00
CA LEU A 157 -5.32 15.14 5.37
C LEU A 157 -4.54 13.96 5.98
N THR A 158 -3.38 13.63 5.42
CA THR A 158 -2.51 12.57 5.94
C THR A 158 -1.93 12.92 7.30
N VAL A 159 -1.56 14.18 7.53
CA VAL A 159 -1.13 14.64 8.86
C VAL A 159 -2.30 14.62 9.84
N LEU A 160 -3.50 15.00 9.39
CA LEU A 160 -4.69 15.05 10.23
C LEU A 160 -5.14 13.64 10.64
N THR A 161 -4.95 12.61 9.81
CA THR A 161 -5.20 11.21 10.21
C THR A 161 -4.18 10.68 11.21
N LEU A 162 -2.96 11.24 11.25
CA LEU A 162 -1.97 10.90 12.27
C LEU A 162 -2.30 11.50 13.65
N VAL A 163 -3.08 12.58 13.72
CA VAL A 163 -3.43 13.25 14.99
C VAL A 163 -4.23 12.34 15.94
N PRO A 164 -5.33 11.68 15.53
CA PRO A 164 -6.02 10.70 16.37
C PRO A 164 -5.10 9.57 16.83
N LEU A 165 -4.25 9.08 15.93
CA LEU A 165 -3.27 8.02 16.21
C LEU A 165 -2.26 8.44 17.29
N ALA A 166 -1.76 9.67 17.19
CA ALA A 166 -0.86 10.27 18.18
C ALA A 166 -1.57 10.55 19.51
N MET A 167 -2.82 11.00 19.50
CA MET A 167 -3.62 11.16 20.72
C MET A 167 -3.85 9.83 21.42
N ILE A 168 -4.15 8.75 20.68
CA ILE A 168 -4.28 7.40 21.23
C ILE A 168 -2.95 6.93 21.82
N ALA A 169 -1.83 7.11 21.10
CA ALA A 169 -0.51 6.76 21.60
C ALA A 169 -0.17 7.50 22.91
N LYS A 170 -0.40 8.82 22.95
CA LYS A 170 -0.21 9.65 24.16
C LYS A 170 -1.11 9.19 25.30
N ALA A 171 -2.38 8.92 25.03
CA ALA A 171 -3.34 8.45 26.03
C ALA A 171 -2.96 7.10 26.65
N ARG A 172 -2.14 6.27 25.98
CA ARG A 172 -1.64 5.00 26.54
C ARG A 172 -0.52 5.19 27.55
N GLU A 173 0.27 6.26 27.45
CA GLU A 173 1.38 6.55 28.36
C GLU A 173 1.01 7.52 29.48
N THR A 174 0.01 8.39 29.27
CA THR A 174 -0.40 9.35 30.29
C THR A 174 -1.43 8.77 31.24
N THR A 175 -1.16 8.81 32.55
CA THR A 175 -2.15 8.57 33.59
C THR A 175 -2.94 9.85 33.87
N SER A 176 -4.25 9.73 34.03
CA SER A 176 -5.15 10.85 34.37
C SER A 176 -5.62 10.70 35.81
N GLU A 177 -5.58 11.78 36.58
CA GLU A 177 -6.19 11.83 37.92
C GLU A 177 -7.72 11.97 37.86
N LEU A 178 -8.24 12.41 36.70
CA LEU A 178 -9.67 12.44 36.43
C LEU A 178 -10.14 11.03 35.99
N PRO A 179 -11.29 10.55 36.48
CA PRO A 179 -11.85 9.27 36.08
C PRO A 179 -12.11 9.25 34.57
N ARG A 180 -11.99 8.08 33.94
CA ARG A 180 -12.28 7.92 32.51
C ARG A 180 -13.73 8.29 32.25
N ILE A 181 -14.00 8.86 31.08
CA ILE A 181 -15.37 9.14 30.65
C ILE A 181 -16.06 7.79 30.42
N HIS A 182 -16.96 7.40 31.32
CA HIS A 182 -17.78 6.21 31.17
C HIS A 182 -18.94 6.51 30.22
N LEU A 183 -19.00 5.81 29.09
CA LEU A 183 -20.14 5.84 28.16
C LEU A 183 -21.37 5.10 28.72
N ILE A 184 -21.14 4.16 29.64
CA ILE A 184 -22.16 3.35 30.30
C ILE A 184 -22.13 3.73 31.80
N PRO A 185 -23.21 4.33 32.34
CA PRO A 185 -23.24 4.78 33.73
C PRO A 185 -23.04 3.68 34.78
N ASP A 186 -23.37 2.42 34.45
CA ASP A 186 -23.42 1.26 35.36
C ASP A 186 -22.43 0.14 34.97
N ASP A 187 -21.17 0.50 34.73
CA ASP A 187 -20.07 -0.47 34.51
C ASP A 187 -19.40 -0.88 35.84
N MET A 188 -18.71 -2.02 35.89
CA MET A 188 -18.11 -2.63 37.09
C MET A 188 -17.15 -1.71 37.87
N ASP A 189 -16.59 -0.69 37.21
CA ASP A 189 -15.73 0.33 37.83
C ASP A 189 -16.51 1.42 38.62
N SER A 190 -17.83 1.51 38.44
CA SER A 190 -18.74 2.43 39.14
C SER A 190 -19.55 1.70 40.21
N GLN A 191 -18.84 1.11 41.18
CA GLN A 191 -19.50 0.53 42.36
C GLN A 191 -19.82 1.62 43.39
N TYR A 192 -21.11 1.90 43.59
CA TYR A 192 -21.55 2.66 44.76
C TYR A 192 -21.07 1.93 46.02
N LYS A 193 -20.21 2.58 46.82
CA LYS A 193 -19.81 2.06 48.14
C LYS A 193 -21.01 2.12 49.07
N PHE A 194 -21.78 1.05 49.13
CA PHE A 194 -22.76 0.84 50.19
C PHE A 194 -22.03 0.61 51.51
N LYS A 195 -22.50 1.21 52.61
CA LYS A 195 -21.96 0.93 53.94
C LYS A 195 -22.08 -0.58 54.22
N ALA A 196 -21.09 -1.16 54.88
CA ALA A 196 -21.15 -2.54 55.33
C ALA A 196 -22.46 -2.75 56.12
N GLN A 197 -23.21 -3.80 55.78
CA GLN A 197 -24.41 -4.17 56.53
C GLN A 197 -23.99 -4.42 57.98
N ALA A 198 -24.44 -3.55 58.89
CA ALA A 198 -24.30 -3.78 60.31
C ALA A 198 -25.16 -4.98 60.70
N ALA A 199 -24.70 -5.75 61.69
CA ALA A 199 -25.44 -6.88 62.24
C ALA A 199 -26.85 -6.40 62.61
N ASN A 200 -27.85 -7.09 62.06
CA ASN A 200 -29.24 -6.77 62.33
C ASN A 200 -29.54 -7.28 63.73
N TRP A 201 -30.01 -6.43 64.63
CA TRP A 201 -30.20 -6.75 66.05
C TRP A 201 -31.19 -7.89 66.35
N PHE A 202 -31.84 -8.42 65.31
CA PHE A 202 -32.90 -9.42 65.36
C PHE A 202 -32.43 -10.85 65.01
N PHE A 203 -31.18 -11.02 64.53
CA PHE A 203 -30.51 -12.31 64.31
C PHE A 203 -29.20 -12.34 65.09
#